data_AF-A0A945W1K7-F1
#
_entry.id   AF-A0A945W1K7-F1
#
_cell.length_a   1.000
_cell.length_b   1.000
_cell.length_c   1.000
_cell.angle_alpha   90.00
_cell.angle_beta   90.00
_cell.angle_gamma   90.00
#
_symmetry.space_group_name_H-M   'P 1'
#
loop_
_entity.id
_entity.type
_entity.pdbx_description
1 polymer ?
#
loop_
_entity_poly.entity_id
_entity_poly.type
_entity_poly.pdbx_seq_one_letter_code
_entity_poly.pdbx_strand_id
1 'polypeptide(L)'
;MKNIHRIVIVLLVLFFVNSAYAFTVKEYEDIRKKGNEEDKKLIEVYVSGLGQGAFWSNIELSTQGTKPLFCSPKKIALNARNYIQILEETIQYRRDIALGDKIYLEKLEKYNIELILIKGLINTFPCPK
;
A
#
# COMPACT_ATOMS: atom_id res chain seq x y z
N MET A 1 15.91 -18.79 -40.13
CA MET A 1 16.61 -17.80 -39.27
C MET A 1 15.71 -16.67 -38.73
N LYS A 2 14.73 -16.12 -39.48
CA LYS A 2 13.83 -15.04 -39.01
C LYS A 2 13.07 -15.35 -37.70
N ASN A 3 12.69 -16.60 -37.46
CA ASN A 3 11.94 -16.98 -36.24
C ASN A 3 12.83 -17.10 -34.99
N ILE A 4 14.12 -17.43 -35.15
CA ILE A 4 15.07 -17.53 -34.04
C ILE A 4 15.30 -16.15 -33.43
N HIS A 5 15.44 -15.11 -34.26
CA HIS A 5 15.62 -13.75 -33.78
C HIS A 5 14.41 -13.23 -32.99
N ARG A 6 13.19 -13.58 -33.43
CA ARG A 6 11.95 -13.26 -32.71
C ARG A 6 11.87 -13.98 -31.35
N ILE A 7 12.27 -15.25 -31.30
CA ILE A 7 12.30 -16.02 -30.05
C ILE A 7 13.32 -15.43 -29.07
N VAL A 8 14.51 -15.04 -29.54
CA VAL A 8 15.55 -14.42 -28.70
C VAL A 8 15.07 -13.08 -28.12
N ILE A 9 14.38 -12.25 -28.92
CA ILE A 9 13.81 -10.97 -28.44
C ILE A 9 12.73 -11.21 -27.37
N VAL A 10 11.84 -12.19 -27.57
CA VAL A 10 10.81 -12.53 -26.57
C VAL A 10 11.44 -13.03 -25.27
N LEU A 11 12.46 -13.88 -25.35
CA LEU A 11 13.18 -14.38 -24.18
C LEU A 11 13.89 -13.25 -23.42
N LEU A 12 14.51 -12.30 -24.12
CA LEU A 12 15.14 -11.13 -23.51
C LEU A 12 14.12 -10.27 -22.74
N VAL A 13 12.91 -10.06 -23.28
CA VAL A 13 11.86 -9.30 -22.59
C VAL A 13 11.35 -10.01 -21.33
N LEU A 14 11.31 -11.35 -21.34
CA LEU A 14 10.93 -12.16 -20.18
C LEU A 14 11.98 -12.15 -19.06
N PHE A 15 13.18 -11.62 -19.26
CA PHE A 15 14.14 -11.37 -18.16
C PHE A 15 13.92 -10.02 -17.48
N PHE A 16 13.09 -9.13 -18.04
CA PHE A 16 12.75 -7.82 -17.46
C PHE A 16 11.41 -7.82 -16.69
N VAL A 17 10.79 -8.98 -16.47
CA VAL A 17 9.66 -9.06 -15.53
C VAL A 17 10.20 -8.90 -14.12
N ASN A 18 10.13 -7.67 -13.62
CA ASN A 18 10.32 -7.39 -12.19
C ASN A 18 9.24 -8.14 -11.41
N SER A 19 9.63 -8.83 -10.34
CA SER A 19 8.69 -9.39 -9.40
C SER A 19 7.87 -8.25 -8.79
N ALA A 20 6.55 -8.33 -8.88
CA ALA A 20 5.67 -7.44 -8.15
C ALA A 20 5.76 -7.80 -6.67
N TYR A 21 6.56 -7.04 -5.90
CA TYR A 21 6.68 -7.23 -4.46
C TYR A 21 5.63 -6.37 -3.75
N ALA A 22 4.82 -7.04 -2.92
CA ALA A 22 4.05 -6.38 -1.87
C ALA A 22 4.92 -6.30 -0.61
N PHE A 23 4.93 -5.15 0.06
CA PHE A 23 5.69 -4.97 1.30
C PHE A 23 4.86 -5.35 2.51
N THR A 24 5.42 -6.18 3.38
CA THR A 24 4.89 -6.43 4.73
C THR A 24 5.12 -5.23 5.64
N VAL A 25 4.39 -5.15 6.76
CA VAL A 25 4.61 -4.14 7.81
C VAL A 25 6.06 -4.16 8.30
N LYS A 26 6.64 -5.35 8.47
CA LYS A 26 8.03 -5.49 8.90
C LYS A 26 9.01 -4.90 7.89
N GLU A 27 8.89 -5.25 6.62
CA GLU A 27 9.78 -4.75 5.56
C GLU A 27 9.65 -3.25 5.38
N TYR A 28 8.42 -2.72 5.40
CA TYR A 28 8.16 -1.29 5.42
C TYR A 28 8.92 -0.59 6.56
N GLU A 29 8.78 -1.09 7.78
CA GLU A 29 9.45 -0.48 8.94
C GLU A 29 10.96 -0.64 8.90
N ASP A 30 11.47 -1.77 8.44
CA ASP A 30 12.90 -1.98 8.26
C ASP A 30 13.49 -0.98 7.23
N ILE A 31 12.79 -0.73 6.12
CA ILE A 31 13.17 0.31 5.15
C ILE A 31 13.12 1.71 5.79
N ARG A 32 12.04 2.05 6.51
CA ARG A 32 11.91 3.37 7.15
C ARG A 32 13.00 3.62 8.20
N LYS A 33 13.39 2.59 8.95
CA LYS A 33 14.38 2.68 10.05
C LYS A 33 15.82 2.56 9.59
N LYS A 34 16.10 1.66 8.64
CA LYS A 34 17.46 1.22 8.28
C LYS A 34 17.82 1.43 6.81
N GLY A 35 16.83 1.64 5.95
CA GLY A 35 17.04 1.84 4.52
C GLY A 35 17.85 3.10 4.22
N ASN A 36 18.51 3.12 3.07
CA ASN A 36 19.16 4.32 2.57
C ASN A 36 18.09 5.33 2.06
N GLU A 37 18.50 6.52 1.64
CA GLU A 37 17.56 7.55 1.17
C GLU A 37 16.82 7.16 -0.12
N GLU A 38 17.42 6.32 -0.96
CA GLU A 38 16.77 5.79 -2.16
C GLU A 38 15.68 4.78 -1.80
N ASP A 39 15.95 3.85 -0.88
CA ASP A 39 14.98 2.88 -0.37
C ASP A 39 13.80 3.59 0.30
N LYS A 40 14.08 4.62 1.10
CA LYS A 40 13.05 5.44 1.74
C LYS A 40 12.19 6.17 0.70
N LYS A 41 12.81 6.75 -0.33
CA LYS A 41 12.06 7.40 -1.41
C LYS A 41 11.23 6.40 -2.20
N LEU A 42 11.75 5.21 -2.45
CA LEU A 42 11.03 4.13 -3.12
C LEU A 42 9.78 3.72 -2.34
N ILE A 43 9.90 3.52 -1.02
CA ILE A 43 8.74 3.15 -0.20
C ILE A 43 7.70 4.29 -0.11
N GLU A 44 8.13 5.55 -0.14
CA GLU A 44 7.20 6.69 -0.20
C GLU A 44 6.42 6.72 -1.52
N VAL A 45 7.09 6.49 -2.64
CA VAL A 45 6.43 6.35 -3.96
C VAL A 45 5.48 5.16 -3.96
N TYR A 46 5.90 4.03 -3.37
CA TYR A 46 5.07 2.83 -3.24
C TYR A 46 3.77 3.14 -2.48
N VAL A 47 3.88 3.69 -1.26
CA VAL A 47 2.72 4.06 -0.43
C VAL A 47 1.84 5.09 -1.12
N SER A 48 2.43 6.04 -1.86
CA SER A 48 1.66 6.99 -2.67
C SER A 48 0.87 6.30 -3.77
N GLY A 49 1.44 5.29 -4.43
CA GLY A 49 0.75 4.47 -5.43
C GLY A 49 -0.42 3.71 -4.84
N LEU A 50 -0.24 3.13 -3.65
CA LEU A 50 -1.32 2.46 -2.91
C LEU A 50 -2.48 3.41 -2.59
N GLY A 51 -2.16 4.60 -2.11
CA GLY A 51 -3.16 5.64 -1.82
C GLY A 51 -3.93 6.08 -3.06
N GLN A 52 -3.26 6.23 -4.20
CA GLN A 52 -3.92 6.51 -5.49
C GLN A 52 -4.80 5.36 -5.95
N GLY A 53 -4.34 4.11 -5.83
CA GLY A 53 -5.14 2.93 -6.16
C GLY A 53 -6.41 2.84 -5.32
N ALA A 54 -6.32 3.11 -4.01
CA ALA A 54 -7.46 3.17 -3.12
C ALA A 54 -8.42 4.32 -3.51
N PHE A 55 -7.89 5.49 -3.87
CA PHE A 55 -8.68 6.63 -4.34
C PHE A 55 -9.47 6.31 -5.62
N TRP A 56 -8.83 5.76 -6.64
CA TRP A 56 -9.49 5.39 -7.89
C TRP A 56 -10.53 4.29 -7.69
N SER A 57 -10.22 3.28 -6.86
CA SER A 57 -11.19 2.23 -6.51
C SER A 57 -12.43 2.81 -5.83
N ASN A 58 -12.24 3.83 -4.98
CA ASN A 58 -13.33 4.50 -4.27
C ASN A 58 -14.21 5.34 -5.21
N ILE A 59 -13.59 5.99 -6.21
CA ILE A 59 -14.32 6.70 -7.27
C ILE A 59 -15.12 5.72 -8.12
N GLU A 60 -14.51 4.61 -8.54
CA GLU A 60 -15.17 3.61 -9.39
C GLU A 60 -16.41 3.01 -8.70
N LEU A 61 -16.33 2.72 -7.40
CA LEU A 61 -17.51 2.30 -6.65
C LEU A 61 -18.61 3.36 -6.68
N SER A 62 -18.23 4.63 -6.53
CA SER A 62 -19.17 5.76 -6.54
C SER A 62 -19.84 5.96 -7.92
N THR A 63 -19.10 5.78 -9.01
CA THR A 63 -19.65 5.88 -10.39
C THR A 63 -20.62 4.75 -10.70
N GLN A 64 -20.42 3.57 -10.10
CA GLN A 64 -21.33 2.43 -10.19
C GLN A 64 -22.55 2.54 -9.26
N GLY A 65 -22.69 3.64 -8.50
CA GLY A 65 -23.75 3.78 -7.49
C GLY A 65 -23.57 2.86 -6.28
N THR A 66 -22.40 2.23 -6.14
CA THR A 66 -22.04 1.42 -4.98
C THR A 66 -21.47 2.30 -3.87
N LYS A 67 -21.70 1.92 -2.62
CA LYS A 67 -21.14 2.65 -1.47
C LYS A 67 -19.60 2.68 -1.56
N PRO A 68 -18.95 3.85 -1.49
CA PRO A 68 -17.50 3.94 -1.46
C PRO A 68 -16.92 3.23 -0.22
N LEU A 69 -15.67 2.78 -0.32
CA LEU A 69 -14.92 2.20 0.80
C LEU A 69 -14.73 3.23 1.92
N PHE A 70 -14.42 4.48 1.58
CA PHE A 70 -14.20 5.58 2.52
C PHE A 70 -14.71 6.91 1.95
N CYS A 71 -14.95 7.90 2.81
CA CYS A 71 -15.53 9.18 2.40
C CYS A 71 -14.45 10.26 2.31
N SER A 72 -13.85 10.39 1.12
CA SER A 72 -12.75 11.31 0.86
C SER A 72 -13.01 12.72 1.41
N PRO A 73 -12.04 13.33 2.10
CA PRO A 73 -12.21 14.66 2.68
C PRO A 73 -12.39 15.72 1.58
N LYS A 74 -13.45 16.52 1.66
CA LYS A 74 -13.79 17.52 0.62
C LYS A 74 -12.78 18.66 0.46
N LYS A 75 -11.98 18.93 1.51
CA LYS A 75 -11.10 20.12 1.60
C LYS A 75 -9.61 19.79 1.52
N ILE A 76 -9.24 18.51 1.49
CA ILE A 76 -7.85 18.07 1.56
C ILE A 76 -7.59 17.07 0.44
N ALA A 77 -6.66 17.39 -0.45
CA ALA A 77 -6.11 16.43 -1.38
C ALA A 77 -5.09 15.55 -0.62
N LEU A 78 -5.39 14.26 -0.48
CA LEU A 78 -4.47 13.32 0.14
C LEU A 78 -3.21 13.16 -0.73
N ASN A 79 -2.05 13.21 -0.09
CA ASN A 79 -0.75 13.00 -0.72
C ASN A 79 0.04 11.91 0.01
N ALA A 80 1.23 11.59 -0.50
CA ALA A 80 2.12 10.56 0.06
C ALA A 80 2.32 10.69 1.57
N ARG A 81 2.55 11.91 2.08
CA ARG A 81 2.75 12.16 3.51
C ARG A 81 1.50 11.82 4.33
N ASN A 82 0.32 12.17 3.84
CA ASN A 82 -0.93 11.82 4.52
C ASN A 82 -1.15 10.30 4.55
N TYR A 83 -0.88 9.60 3.44
CA TYR A 83 -1.01 8.15 3.38
C TYR A 83 -0.03 7.43 4.32
N ILE A 84 1.22 7.88 4.38
CA ILE A 84 2.23 7.35 5.31
C ILE A 84 1.79 7.55 6.75
N GLN A 85 1.33 8.76 7.09
CA GLN A 85 0.83 9.04 8.43
C GLN A 85 -0.33 8.13 8.82
N ILE A 86 -1.33 7.98 7.94
CA ILE A 86 -2.49 7.09 8.19
C ILE A 86 -2.04 5.63 8.32
N LEU A 87 -1.09 5.18 7.51
CA LEU A 87 -0.52 3.83 7.59
C LEU A 87 0.14 3.62 8.96
N GLU A 88 1.03 4.53 9.37
CA GLU A 88 1.78 4.43 10.64
C GLU A 88 0.85 4.50 11.86
N GLU A 89 -0.13 5.42 11.87
CA GLU A 89 -1.16 5.50 12.91
C GLU A 89 -1.99 4.21 12.99
N THR A 90 -2.30 3.59 11.85
CA THR A 90 -3.05 2.33 11.81
C THR A 90 -2.23 1.14 12.30
N ILE A 91 -0.94 1.08 11.97
CA ILE A 91 -0.02 0.08 12.52
C ILE A 91 0.07 0.24 14.03
N GLN A 92 0.22 1.47 14.52
CA GLN A 92 0.32 1.75 15.95
C GLN A 92 -0.97 1.41 16.70
N TYR A 93 -2.13 1.84 16.19
CA TYR A 93 -3.42 1.46 16.75
C TYR A 93 -3.57 -0.06 16.88
N ARG A 94 -3.15 -0.83 15.87
CA ARG A 94 -3.19 -2.30 15.90
C ARG A 94 -2.26 -2.89 16.97
N ARG A 95 -1.11 -2.26 17.24
CA ARG A 95 -0.23 -2.66 18.35
C ARG A 95 -0.88 -2.37 19.70
N ASP A 96 -1.50 -1.20 19.84
CA ASP A 96 -2.10 -0.77 21.09
C ASP A 96 -3.24 -1.71 21.49
N ILE A 97 -4.11 -2.10 20.54
CA ILE A 97 -5.21 -3.05 20.81
C ILE A 97 -4.72 -4.50 20.99
N ALA A 98 -3.49 -4.82 20.60
CA ALA A 98 -2.92 -6.15 20.83
C ALA A 98 -2.62 -6.39 22.31
N LEU A 99 -2.51 -5.34 23.12
CA LEU A 99 -2.25 -5.42 24.57
C LEU A 99 -1.06 -6.33 24.93
N GLY A 100 -0.04 -6.38 24.06
CA GLY A 100 1.16 -7.20 24.26
C GLY A 100 1.04 -8.67 23.81
N ASP A 101 -0.04 -9.07 23.13
CA ASP A 101 -0.16 -10.40 22.52
C ASP A 101 0.91 -10.60 21.43
N LYS A 102 1.93 -11.41 21.75
CA LYS A 102 3.05 -11.70 20.85
C LYS A 102 2.62 -12.37 19.55
N ILE A 103 1.63 -13.29 19.60
CA ILE A 103 1.17 -14.00 18.39
C ILE A 103 0.47 -13.02 17.45
N TYR A 104 -0.31 -12.10 18.01
CA TYR A 104 -0.94 -11.04 17.23
C TYR A 104 0.11 -10.11 16.60
N LEU A 105 1.11 -9.67 17.37
CA LEU A 105 2.17 -8.79 16.88
C LEU A 105 3.01 -9.44 15.77
N GLU A 106 3.37 -10.71 15.92
CA GLU A 106 4.05 -11.49 14.88
C GLU A 106 3.22 -11.65 13.61
N LYS A 107 1.89 -11.75 13.73
CA LYS A 107 0.98 -11.75 12.57
C LYS A 107 0.91 -10.38 11.91
N LEU A 108 0.83 -9.31 12.71
CA LEU A 108 0.78 -7.93 12.20
C LEU A 108 2.01 -7.61 11.34
N GLU A 109 3.20 -8.03 11.77
CA GLU A 109 4.45 -7.86 11.03
C GLU A 109 4.41 -8.47 9.62
N LYS A 110 3.62 -9.53 9.42
CA LYS A 110 3.49 -10.26 8.15
C LYS A 110 2.36 -9.74 7.26
N TYR A 111 1.55 -8.79 7.72
CA TYR A 111 0.50 -8.21 6.90
C TYR A 111 1.08 -7.24 5.88
N ASN A 112 0.55 -7.28 4.66
CA ASN A 112 0.94 -6.35 3.62
C ASN A 112 0.36 -4.96 3.88
N ILE A 113 1.14 -3.91 3.63
CA ILE A 113 0.82 -2.53 4.00
C ILE A 113 -0.38 -1.95 3.23
N GLU A 114 -0.78 -2.53 2.10
CA GLU A 114 -1.96 -2.13 1.31
C GLU A 114 -3.24 -2.28 2.12
N LEU A 115 -3.40 -3.46 2.74
CA LEU A 115 -4.59 -3.74 3.53
C LEU A 115 -4.60 -2.87 4.79
N ILE A 116 -3.42 -2.62 5.38
CA ILE A 116 -3.30 -1.74 6.54
C ILE A 116 -3.70 -0.30 6.16
N LEU A 117 -3.18 0.22 5.05
CA LEU A 117 -3.52 1.56 4.57
C LEU A 117 -5.01 1.69 4.22
N ILE A 118 -5.59 0.73 3.51
CA ILE A 118 -7.03 0.74 3.19
C ILE A 118 -7.86 0.76 4.48
N LYS A 119 -7.51 -0.07 5.47
CA LYS A 119 -8.21 -0.06 6.77
C LYS A 119 -8.03 1.28 7.49
N GLY A 120 -6.85 1.88 7.40
CA GLY A 120 -6.59 3.23 7.90
C GLY A 120 -7.52 4.26 7.24
N LEU A 121 -7.58 4.30 5.91
CA LEU A 121 -8.45 5.22 5.17
C LEU A 121 -9.93 5.07 5.54
N ILE A 122 -10.42 3.83 5.69
CA ILE A 122 -11.80 3.55 6.12
C ILE A 122 -12.07 4.11 7.52
N ASN A 123 -11.11 3.95 8.45
CA ASN A 123 -11.25 4.38 9.83
C ASN A 123 -11.08 5.90 9.99
N THR A 124 -10.15 6.51 9.24
CA THR A 124 -9.88 7.95 9.26
C THR A 124 -11.01 8.74 8.58
N PHE A 125 -11.60 8.17 7.52
CA PHE A 125 -12.65 8.82 6.72
C PHE A 125 -13.89 7.93 6.60
N PRO A 126 -14.59 7.64 7.71
CA PRO A 126 -15.74 6.75 7.70
C PRO A 126 -16.88 7.39 6.91
N CYS A 127 -17.55 6.60 6.07
CA CYS A 127 -18.78 7.04 5.44
C CYS A 127 -19.96 6.99 6.41
N PRO A 128 -20.88 7.96 6.33
CA PRO A 128 -22.15 7.90 7.06
C PRO A 128 -22.86 6.57 6.80
N LYS A 129 -23.60 6.10 7.82
CA LYS A 129 -24.42 4.90 7.69
C LYS A 129 -25.60 5.17 6.78
#